data_AF-A0A3B3UUT9-F1
#
_entry.id   AF-A0A3B3UUT9-F1
#
_cell.length_a   1.000
_cell.length_b   1.000
_cell.length_c   1.000
_cell.angle_alpha   90.00
_cell.angle_beta   90.00
_cell.angle_gamma   90.00
#
_symmetry.space_group_name_H-M   'P 1'
#
loop_
_entity.id
_entity.type
_entity.pdbx_description
1 polymer ?
#
loop_
_entity_poly.entity_id
_entity_poly.type
_entity_poly.pdbx_seq_one_letter_code
_entity_poly.pdbx_strand_id
1 'polypeptide(L)'
;SLDPPGYGRASRRVLSDMTILQRRIPPSFRDPASAPLRKLSVDLIKTYKHINEVYYTKKKRRAQQVPPEDSSTKKEKKIYNDGYDDDNYDYIVKNGEKWLDRYEIDSLIGKGSFGQVRTLKQTLT
;
A
#
# COMPACT_ATOMS: atom_id res chain seq x y z
N SER A 1 69.57 1.78 -2.17
CA SER A 1 68.12 2.05 -2.07
C SER A 1 67.55 1.34 -0.86
N LEU A 2 67.15 2.08 0.16
CA LEU A 2 66.43 1.56 1.32
C LEU A 2 65.10 2.31 1.37
N ASP A 3 63.98 1.61 1.21
CA ASP A 3 62.64 2.19 1.35
C ASP A 3 62.26 2.31 2.84
N PRO A 4 61.58 3.40 3.26
CA PRO A 4 61.19 3.60 4.66
C PRO A 4 59.89 2.85 5.05
N PRO A 5 59.66 2.58 6.36
CA PRO A 5 58.58 1.72 6.82
C PRO A 5 57.19 2.36 6.72
N GLY A 6 56.21 1.53 6.35
CA GLY A 6 54.85 1.89 5.96
C GLY A 6 53.92 2.36 7.07
N TYR A 7 54.12 3.58 7.58
CA TYR A 7 53.13 4.29 8.39
C TYR A 7 51.93 4.83 7.57
N GLY A 8 52.01 4.81 6.24
CA GLY A 8 50.99 5.39 5.35
C GLY A 8 49.71 4.56 5.15
N ARG A 9 49.64 3.32 5.65
CA ARG A 9 48.49 2.42 5.38
C ARG A 9 47.36 2.56 6.39
N ALA A 10 47.67 2.85 7.65
CA ALA A 10 46.66 3.03 8.70
C ALA A 10 45.91 4.37 8.53
N SER A 11 46.64 5.47 8.35
CA SER A 11 46.07 6.81 8.20
C SER A 11 45.17 6.95 6.95
N ARG A 12 45.50 6.24 5.87
CA ARG A 12 44.73 6.23 4.62
C ARG A 12 43.39 5.49 4.74
N ARG A 13 43.27 4.50 5.65
CA ARG A 13 42.00 3.80 5.94
C ARG A 13 41.03 4.65 6.74
N VAL A 14 41.51 5.38 7.75
CA VAL A 14 40.65 6.26 8.57
C VAL A 14 40.06 7.41 7.74
N LEU A 15 40.85 7.98 6.84
CA LEU A 15 40.40 9.01 5.90
C LEU A 15 39.37 8.47 4.90
N SER A 16 39.57 7.25 4.38
CA SER A 16 38.56 6.61 3.51
C SER A 16 37.26 6.33 4.27
N ASP A 17 37.33 5.86 5.50
CA ASP A 17 36.15 5.57 6.32
C ASP A 17 35.35 6.83 6.68
N MET A 18 36.03 7.96 6.93
CA MET A 18 35.38 9.26 7.12
C MET A 18 34.66 9.78 5.87
N THR A 19 35.28 9.62 4.69
CA THR A 19 34.63 10.00 3.41
C THR A 19 33.45 9.09 3.05
N ILE A 20 33.50 7.81 3.44
CA ILE A 20 32.38 6.87 3.28
C ILE A 20 31.22 7.24 4.21
N LEU A 21 31.51 7.65 5.45
CA LEU A 21 30.48 8.07 6.41
C LEU A 21 29.76 9.36 5.96
N GLN A 22 30.50 10.35 5.46
CA GLN A 22 29.90 11.60 4.96
C GLN A 22 28.98 11.38 3.76
N ARG A 23 29.26 10.40 2.89
CA ARG A 23 28.41 10.05 1.74
C ARG A 23 27.10 9.34 2.12
N ARG A 24 26.97 8.87 3.36
CA ARG A 24 25.77 8.16 3.86
C ARG A 24 24.76 9.09 4.53
N ILE A 25 25.14 10.34 4.81
CA ILE A 25 24.26 11.31 5.45
C ILE A 25 23.46 12.02 4.34
N PRO A 26 22.11 11.95 4.36
CA PRO A 26 21.30 12.69 3.40
C PRO A 26 21.65 14.18 3.42
N PRO A 27 21.78 14.84 2.25
CA PRO A 27 22.25 16.23 2.15
C PRO A 27 21.31 17.25 2.84
N SER A 28 20.07 16.84 3.10
CA SER A 28 19.14 17.59 3.96
C SER A 28 18.27 16.61 4.71
N PHE A 29 18.11 16.83 6.02
CA PHE A 29 17.06 16.18 6.78
C PHE A 29 15.71 16.76 6.38
N ARG A 30 14.67 15.92 6.34
CA ARG A 30 13.31 16.41 6.13
C ARG A 30 12.94 17.33 7.29
N ASP A 31 12.17 18.37 7.00
CA ASP A 31 11.61 19.23 8.04
C ASP A 31 10.90 18.36 9.10
N PRO A 32 11.36 18.39 10.37
CA PRO A 32 10.78 17.61 11.46
C PRO A 32 9.27 17.84 11.59
N ALA A 33 8.79 19.03 11.23
CA ALA A 33 7.38 19.33 11.34
C ALA A 33 6.50 18.57 10.32
N SER A 34 7.07 18.26 9.16
CA SER A 34 6.43 17.47 8.11
C SER A 34 6.71 15.96 8.20
N ALA A 35 7.55 15.54 9.15
CA ALA A 35 8.02 14.17 9.26
C ALA A 35 6.86 13.18 9.50
N PRO A 36 6.89 11.99 8.86
CA PRO A 36 5.86 10.97 9.07
C PRO A 36 5.65 10.62 10.53
N LEU A 37 6.74 10.50 11.30
CA LEU A 37 6.67 10.20 12.73
C LEU A 37 5.78 11.21 13.47
N ARG A 38 5.94 12.50 13.20
CA ARG A 38 5.16 13.57 13.86
C ARG A 38 3.70 13.59 13.38
N LYS A 39 3.45 13.35 12.09
CA LYS A 39 2.09 13.18 11.55
C LYS A 39 1.35 11.99 12.16
N LEU A 40 2.06 10.90 12.44
CA LEU A 40 1.49 9.66 12.98
C LEU A 40 1.45 9.62 14.52
N SER A 41 2.11 10.56 15.21
CA SER A 41 2.13 10.64 16.68
C SER A 41 1.44 11.91 17.18
N VAL A 42 2.10 13.07 17.03
CA VAL A 42 1.66 14.37 17.55
C VAL A 42 0.42 14.90 16.82
N ASP A 43 0.43 14.82 15.48
CA ASP A 43 -0.66 15.36 14.65
C ASP A 43 -1.66 14.27 14.22
N LEU A 44 -1.73 13.15 14.94
CA LEU A 44 -2.50 11.96 14.54
C LEU A 44 -3.97 12.28 14.20
N ILE A 45 -4.63 13.09 15.01
CA ILE A 45 -6.03 13.49 14.77
C ILE A 45 -6.17 14.30 13.49
N LYS A 46 -5.24 15.23 13.21
CA LYS A 46 -5.26 16.02 11.97
C LYS A 46 -4.99 15.12 10.77
N THR A 47 -4.02 14.21 10.88
CA THR A 47 -3.67 13.25 9.83
C THR A 47 -4.86 12.36 9.47
N TYR A 48 -5.57 11.81 10.47
CA TYR A 48 -6.76 10.99 10.26
C TYR A 48 -7.88 11.76 9.53
N LYS A 49 -8.19 12.98 9.99
CA LYS A 49 -9.22 13.82 9.37
C LYS A 49 -8.88 14.15 7.92
N HIS A 50 -7.63 14.55 7.65
CA HIS A 50 -7.19 14.90 6.30
C HIS A 50 -7.25 13.70 5.35
N ILE A 51 -6.79 12.52 5.78
CA ILE A 51 -6.87 11.30 4.97
C ILE A 51 -8.31 10.97 4.63
N ASN A 52 -9.22 11.02 5.61
CA ASN A 52 -10.64 10.77 5.38
C ASN A 52 -11.27 11.81 4.45
N GLU A 53 -10.96 13.09 4.65
CA GLU A 53 -11.45 14.19 3.81
C GLU A 53 -11.04 14.01 2.34
N VAL A 54 -9.75 13.77 2.09
CA VAL A 54 -9.21 13.52 0.75
C VAL A 54 -9.88 12.29 0.14
N TYR A 55 -10.09 11.23 0.92
CA TYR A 55 -10.76 10.02 0.47
C TYR A 55 -12.20 10.30 0.04
N TYR A 56 -13.02 10.91 0.90
CA TYR A 56 -14.43 11.18 0.57
C TYR A 56 -14.59 12.21 -0.54
N THR A 57 -13.70 13.21 -0.62
CA THR A 57 -13.66 14.17 -1.74
C THR A 57 -13.38 13.44 -3.06
N LYS A 58 -12.38 12.55 -3.09
CA LYS A 58 -12.05 11.75 -4.28
C LYS A 58 -13.18 10.77 -4.63
N LYS A 59 -13.82 10.15 -3.63
CA LYS A 59 -14.97 9.25 -3.81
C LYS A 59 -16.15 9.99 -4.45
N LYS A 60 -16.48 11.20 -3.96
CA LYS A 60 -17.55 12.05 -4.52
C LYS A 60 -17.26 12.44 -5.97
N ARG A 61 -16.02 12.84 -6.28
CA ARG A 61 -15.61 13.19 -7.66
C ARG A 61 -15.75 12.01 -8.63
N ARG A 62 -15.39 10.79 -8.21
CA ARG A 62 -15.53 9.57 -9.03
C ARG A 62 -17.00 9.22 -9.27
N ALA A 63 -17.87 9.38 -8.26
CA ALA A 63 -19.30 9.12 -8.42
C ALA A 63 -20.03 10.14 -9.31
N GLN A 64 -19.51 11.37 -9.42
CA GLN A 64 -20.03 12.41 -10.33
C GLN A 64 -19.49 12.30 -11.75
N GLN A 65 -18.39 11.57 -11.95
CA GLN A 65 -17.96 11.19 -13.29
C GLN A 65 -18.91 10.10 -13.75
N VAL A 66 -19.78 10.46 -14.70
CA VAL A 66 -20.61 9.52 -15.45
C VAL A 66 -19.70 8.38 -15.94
N PRO A 67 -20.10 7.10 -15.81
CA PRO A 67 -19.33 6.00 -16.39
C PRO A 67 -18.96 6.37 -17.83
N PRO A 68 -17.73 6.09 -18.29
CA PRO A 68 -17.44 6.25 -19.71
C PRO A 68 -18.42 5.36 -20.47
N GLU A 69 -19.39 5.98 -21.12
CA GLU A 69 -20.22 5.36 -22.14
C GLU A 69 -19.25 4.78 -23.18
N ASP A 70 -19.39 3.49 -23.44
CA ASP A 70 -18.72 2.73 -24.48
C ASP A 70 -17.20 2.81 -24.54
N SER A 71 -16.56 1.82 -23.93
CA SER A 71 -15.38 1.21 -24.55
C SER A 71 -15.50 -0.30 -24.55
N SER A 72 -16.32 -0.77 -25.49
CA SER A 72 -16.29 -2.08 -26.13
C SER A 72 -14.97 -2.32 -26.89
N THR A 73 -13.83 -1.98 -26.28
CA THR A 73 -12.53 -2.50 -26.71
C THR A 73 -12.19 -3.63 -25.77
N LYS A 74 -12.14 -4.82 -26.38
CA LYS A 74 -11.66 -6.12 -25.92
C LYS A 74 -10.29 -5.98 -25.21
N LYS A 75 -10.25 -5.37 -24.03
CA LYS A 75 -9.13 -5.48 -23.10
C LYS A 75 -9.10 -6.95 -22.72
N GLU A 76 -8.01 -7.63 -23.05
CA GLU A 76 -7.73 -8.95 -22.50
C GLU A 76 -8.11 -8.90 -21.02
N LYS A 77 -9.10 -9.72 -20.63
CA LYS A 77 -9.59 -9.77 -19.25
C LYS A 77 -8.37 -10.10 -18.41
N LYS A 78 -7.79 -9.11 -17.76
CA LYS A 78 -6.66 -9.33 -16.87
C LYS A 78 -7.20 -10.22 -15.75
N ILE A 79 -6.75 -11.46 -15.76
CA ILE A 79 -7.19 -12.47 -14.81
C ILE A 79 -6.46 -12.17 -13.51
N TYR A 80 -7.22 -11.85 -12.46
CA TYR A 80 -6.71 -11.65 -11.12
C TYR A 80 -7.10 -12.86 -10.28
N ASN A 81 -6.14 -13.43 -9.55
CA ASN A 81 -6.36 -14.60 -8.70
C ASN A 81 -7.12 -15.71 -9.44
N ASP A 82 -6.63 -16.15 -10.60
CA ASP A 82 -7.29 -17.17 -11.46
C ASP A 82 -8.76 -16.87 -11.84
N GLY A 83 -9.18 -15.60 -11.74
CA GLY A 83 -10.52 -15.13 -12.05
C GLY A 83 -11.47 -15.12 -10.86
N TYR A 84 -10.96 -15.35 -9.65
CA TYR A 84 -11.72 -15.22 -8.40
C TYR A 84 -11.87 -13.76 -7.96
N ASP A 85 -10.94 -12.89 -8.34
CA ASP A 85 -10.93 -11.49 -7.90
C ASP A 85 -11.26 -10.55 -9.08
N ASP A 86 -11.85 -9.40 -8.75
CA ASP A 86 -12.05 -8.30 -9.69
C ASP A 86 -10.79 -7.39 -9.78
N ASP A 87 -10.88 -6.34 -10.61
CA ASP A 87 -9.81 -5.38 -10.81
C ASP A 87 -9.49 -4.52 -9.57
N ASN A 88 -10.38 -4.55 -8.57
CA ASN A 88 -10.28 -3.85 -7.32
C ASN A 88 -9.86 -4.76 -6.16
N TYR A 89 -9.36 -5.97 -6.47
CA TYR A 89 -8.91 -7.00 -5.53
C TYR A 89 -10.01 -7.51 -4.58
N ASP A 90 -11.27 -7.35 -4.98
CA ASP A 90 -12.44 -7.83 -4.26
C ASP A 90 -12.80 -9.23 -4.79
N TYR A 91 -13.10 -10.18 -3.90
CA TYR A 91 -13.57 -11.50 -4.29
C TYR A 91 -14.92 -11.45 -5.01
N ILE A 92 -15.02 -12.11 -6.17
CA ILE A 92 -16.22 -12.22 -6.98
C ILE A 92 -17.04 -13.41 -6.49
N VAL A 93 -17.99 -13.13 -5.61
CA VAL A 93 -18.95 -14.12 -5.13
C VAL A 93 -19.89 -14.57 -6.25
N LYS A 94 -20.01 -15.88 -6.42
CA LYS A 94 -20.94 -16.52 -7.38
C LYS A 94 -22.24 -16.90 -6.66
N ASN A 95 -23.35 -16.90 -7.39
CA ASN A 95 -24.64 -17.32 -6.83
C ASN A 95 -24.59 -18.81 -6.44
N GLY A 96 -25.08 -19.13 -5.23
CA GLY A 96 -25.10 -20.50 -4.69
C GLY A 96 -23.74 -21.01 -4.24
N GLU A 97 -22.74 -20.12 -4.13
CA GLU A 97 -21.40 -20.49 -3.72
C GLU A 97 -21.35 -20.96 -2.26
N LYS A 98 -20.70 -22.13 -2.07
CA LYS A 98 -20.42 -22.70 -0.75
C LYS A 98 -18.93 -22.80 -0.54
N TRP A 99 -18.47 -22.31 0.61
CA TRP A 99 -17.10 -22.48 1.05
C TRP A 99 -17.00 -23.69 1.96
N LEU A 100 -16.06 -24.58 1.61
CA LEU A 100 -15.76 -25.80 2.35
C LEU A 100 -16.99 -26.70 2.57
N ASP A 101 -17.95 -26.66 1.64
CA ASP A 101 -19.26 -27.32 1.71
C ASP A 101 -20.05 -27.03 3.01
N ARG A 102 -19.68 -25.96 3.72
CA ARG A 102 -20.20 -25.64 5.06
C ARG A 102 -20.83 -24.27 5.11
N TYR A 103 -20.24 -23.28 4.46
CA TYR A 103 -20.71 -21.90 4.54
C TYR A 103 -21.27 -21.46 3.20
N GLU A 104 -22.58 -21.32 3.13
CA GLU A 104 -23.26 -20.76 1.95
C GLU A 104 -23.23 -19.24 2.04
N ILE A 105 -22.68 -18.58 1.02
CA ILE A 105 -22.59 -17.12 0.99
C ILE A 105 -23.97 -16.56 0.70
N ASP A 106 -24.46 -15.69 1.57
CA ASP A 106 -25.85 -15.22 1.55
C ASP A 106 -25.94 -13.80 0.97
N SER A 107 -25.70 -12.76 1.76
CA SER A 107 -25.89 -11.37 1.33
C SER A 107 -24.69 -10.48 1.63
N LEU A 108 -24.49 -9.44 0.81
CA LEU A 108 -23.48 -8.42 1.06
C LEU A 108 -23.98 -7.45 2.14
N ILE A 109 -23.27 -7.39 3.26
CA ILE A 109 -23.59 -6.49 4.39
C ILE A 109 -22.90 -5.14 4.22
N GLY A 110 -21.66 -5.13 3.71
CA GLY A 110 -20.89 -3.91 3.58
C GLY A 110 -19.68 -4.01 2.67
N LYS A 111 -19.26 -2.86 2.15
CA LYS A 111 -17.99 -2.68 1.43
C LYS A 111 -17.18 -1.54 2.06
N GLY A 112 -15.87 -1.73 2.14
CA GLY A 112 -14.93 -0.75 2.67
C GLY A 112 -13.56 -0.87 2.01
N SER A 113 -12.60 -0.07 2.46
CA SER A 113 -11.20 -0.14 1.98
C SER A 113 -10.54 -1.48 2.27
N PHE A 114 -11.06 -2.23 3.24
CA PHE A 114 -10.60 -3.57 3.60
C PHE A 114 -11.20 -4.67 2.72
N GLY A 115 -12.19 -4.37 1.86
CA GLY A 115 -12.89 -5.33 1.02
C GLY A 115 -14.39 -5.44 1.33
N GLN A 116 -14.92 -6.67 1.30
CA GLN A 116 -16.34 -6.99 1.45
C GLN A 116 -16.65 -7.73 2.77
N VAL A 117 -17.79 -7.43 3.38
CA VAL A 117 -18.37 -8.20 4.50
C VAL A 117 -19.69 -8.80 4.05
N ARG A 118 -19.86 -10.11 4.22
CA ARG A 118 -21.08 -10.83 3.83
C ARG A 118 -21.65 -11.66 4.97
N THR A 119 -22.96 -11.89 4.95
CA THR A 119 -23.58 -12.95 5.76
C THR A 119 -23.24 -14.29 5.15
N LEU A 120 -23.05 -15.30 6.00
CA LEU A 120 -22.93 -16.69 5.58
C LEU A 120 -23.89 -17.54 6.40
N LYS A 121 -24.51 -18.52 5.75
CA LYS A 121 -25.33 -19.55 6.40
C LYS A 121 -24.46 -20.78 6.61
N GLN A 122 -24.22 -21.15 7.87
CA GLN A 122 -23.55 -22.40 8.18
C GLN A 122 -24.55 -23.55 8.01
N THR A 123 -24.24 -24.46 7.09
CA THR A 123 -24.99 -25.70 6.89
C THR A 123 -24.45 -26.72 7.90
N LEU A 124 -25.32 -27.24 8.78
CA LEU A 124 -24.99 -28.39 9.62
C LEU A 124 -25.08 -29.62 8.72
N THR A 125 -23.94 -30.12 8.26
CA THR A 125 -23.79 -31.50 7.77
C THR A 125 -23.67 -32.46 8.93
#